data_AF-A0A3P7NMB9-F1
#
_entry.id   AF-A0A3P7NMB9-F1
#
_cell.length_a   1.000
_cell.length_b   1.000
_cell.length_c   1.000
_cell.angle_alpha   90.00
_cell.angle_beta   90.00
_cell.angle_gamma   90.00
#
_symmetry.space_group_name_H-M   'P 1'
#
loop_
_entity.id
_entity.type
_entity.pdbx_description
1 polymer ?
#
loop_
_entity_poly.entity_id
_entity_poly.type
_entity_poly.pdbx_seq_one_letter_code
_entity_poly.pdbx_strand_id
1 'polypeptide(L)'
;MLSFTFLVFFAKFKKVFAVQHLDSFVGRLTESEQCREHFNQLAHNAQQLSKETNQLMKQLVQLSNANRSLRIHRERLQNEYIGVLNRLQGCQRRAAQTEKASMRKMRDAAEQDEEAAKRMEEEAAAQGSQIKRQRQQQININEIRE
;
A
#
# COMPACT_ATOMS: atom_id res chain seq x y z
N MET A 1 4.14 -0.31 43.71
CA MET A 1 5.11 -0.94 42.78
C MET A 1 4.44 -1.70 41.62
N LEU A 2 3.28 -2.38 41.78
CA LEU A 2 2.63 -3.13 40.68
C LEU A 2 2.14 -2.29 39.48
N SER A 3 1.76 -1.03 39.69
CA SER A 3 1.18 -0.17 38.64
C SER A 3 2.11 0.08 37.45
N PHE A 4 3.42 0.18 37.70
CA PHE A 4 4.39 0.56 36.67
C PHE A 4 4.69 -0.58 35.70
N THR A 5 4.84 -1.80 36.22
CA THR A 5 5.04 -3.01 35.40
C THR A 5 3.81 -3.31 34.55
N PHE A 6 2.61 -3.05 35.08
CA PHE A 6 1.35 -3.28 34.37
C PHE A 6 1.13 -2.29 33.23
N LEU A 7 1.41 -1.00 33.46
CA LEU A 7 1.34 0.06 32.43
C LEU A 7 2.31 -0.24 31.27
N VAL A 8 3.51 -0.71 31.61
CA VAL A 8 4.56 -1.07 30.64
C VAL A 8 4.19 -2.33 29.85
N PHE A 9 3.65 -3.36 30.50
CA PHE A 9 3.16 -4.57 29.83
C PHE A 9 2.01 -4.24 28.87
N PHE A 10 1.06 -3.41 29.30
CA PHE A 10 -0.05 -2.96 28.48
C PHE A 10 0.43 -2.17 27.25
N ALA A 11 1.39 -1.26 27.43
CA ALA A 11 2.00 -0.52 26.34
C ALA A 11 2.78 -1.42 25.36
N LYS A 12 3.34 -2.54 25.83
CA LYS A 12 4.01 -3.56 25.01
C LYS A 12 3.02 -4.39 24.21
N PHE A 13 1.98 -4.92 24.87
CA PHE A 13 0.93 -5.74 24.23
C PHE A 13 0.18 -4.97 23.15
N LYS A 14 -0.27 -3.74 23.46
CA LYS A 14 -1.07 -2.91 22.55
C LYS A 14 -0.34 -2.57 21.26
N LYS A 15 1.00 -2.42 21.31
CA LYS A 15 1.84 -2.11 20.14
C LYS A 15 2.19 -3.31 19.28
N VAL A 16 2.59 -4.41 19.91
CA VAL A 16 2.92 -5.65 19.18
C VAL A 16 1.68 -6.14 18.43
N PHE A 17 0.51 -6.08 19.08
CA PHE A 17 -0.77 -6.42 18.48
C PHE A 17 -1.12 -5.53 17.27
N ALA A 18 -0.98 -4.21 17.39
CA ALA A 18 -1.30 -3.27 16.30
C ALA A 18 -0.40 -3.48 15.05
N VAL A 19 0.91 -3.72 15.25
CA VAL A 19 1.84 -3.91 14.13
C VAL A 19 1.69 -5.28 13.47
N GLN A 20 1.41 -6.34 14.24
CA GLN A 20 1.09 -7.66 13.67
C GLN A 20 -0.15 -7.60 12.78
N HIS A 21 -1.18 -6.88 13.23
CA HIS A 21 -2.40 -6.72 12.45
C HIS A 21 -2.15 -5.90 11.16
N LEU A 22 -1.30 -4.87 11.20
CA LEU A 22 -0.92 -4.13 9.99
C LEU A 22 -0.28 -5.00 8.92
N ASP A 23 0.60 -5.92 9.32
CA ASP A 23 1.35 -6.75 8.38
C ASP A 23 0.43 -7.69 7.59
N SER A 24 -0.55 -8.30 8.27
CA SER A 24 -1.58 -9.12 7.64
C SER A 24 -2.47 -8.36 6.65
N PHE A 25 -2.60 -7.03 6.81
CA PHE A 25 -3.42 -6.20 5.93
C PHE A 25 -2.68 -5.71 4.68
N VAL A 26 -1.34 -5.67 4.67
CA VAL A 26 -0.56 -5.21 3.51
C VAL A 26 -0.88 -6.01 2.24
N GLY A 27 -1.14 -7.32 2.37
CA GLY A 27 -1.49 -8.17 1.23
C GLY A 27 -2.88 -7.88 0.62
N ARG A 28 -3.79 -7.28 1.39
CA ARG A 28 -5.18 -7.00 0.97
C ARG A 28 -5.41 -5.57 0.51
N LEU A 29 -4.36 -4.75 0.49
CA LEU A 29 -4.45 -3.33 0.13
C LEU A 29 -4.98 -3.10 -1.29
N THR A 30 -4.80 -4.05 -2.21
CA THR A 30 -5.23 -3.90 -3.60
C THR A 30 -6.61 -4.50 -3.88
N GLU A 31 -7.28 -5.07 -2.87
CA GLU A 31 -8.58 -5.73 -3.03
C GLU A 31 -9.74 -4.73 -3.10
N SER A 32 -9.67 -3.62 -2.34
CA SER A 32 -10.68 -2.57 -2.35
C SER A 32 -10.18 -1.27 -1.72
N GLU A 33 -10.84 -0.15 -2.05
CA GLU A 33 -10.62 1.14 -1.39
C GLU A 33 -10.91 1.08 0.12
N GLN A 34 -11.89 0.28 0.54
CA GLN A 34 -12.22 0.07 1.96
C GLN A 34 -11.06 -0.59 2.73
N CYS A 35 -10.38 -1.56 2.10
CA CYS A 35 -9.20 -2.19 2.70
C CYS A 35 -8.04 -1.20 2.86
N ARG A 36 -7.86 -0.28 1.91
CA ARG A 36 -6.84 0.78 1.99
C ARG A 36 -7.16 1.78 3.09
N GLU A 37 -8.40 2.23 3.18
CA GLU A 37 -8.85 3.16 4.21
C GLU A 37 -8.68 2.56 5.61
N HIS A 38 -9.08 1.30 5.79
CA HIS A 38 -8.91 0.58 7.06
C HIS A 38 -7.43 0.42 7.45
N PHE A 39 -6.55 0.09 6.49
CA PHE A 39 -5.11 0.06 6.74
C PHE A 39 -4.58 1.44 7.17
N ASN A 40 -5.01 2.51 6.50
CA ASN A 40 -4.59 3.88 6.83
C ASN A 40 -5.03 4.28 8.23
N GLN A 41 -6.26 3.94 8.64
CA GLN A 41 -6.75 4.16 10.01
C GLN A 41 -5.90 3.40 11.04
N LEU A 42 -5.61 2.12 10.79
CA LEU A 42 -4.79 1.32 11.68
C LEU A 42 -3.34 1.82 11.75
N ALA A 43 -2.76 2.26 10.62
CA ALA A 43 -1.44 2.84 10.56
C ALA A 43 -1.38 4.18 11.33
N HIS A 44 -2.42 5.00 11.22
CA HIS A 44 -2.56 6.23 11.99
C HIS A 44 -2.62 5.93 13.49
N ASN A 45 -3.45 4.97 13.91
CA ASN A 45 -3.58 4.56 15.31
C ASN A 45 -2.25 4.03 15.86
N ALA A 46 -1.51 3.22 15.09
CA ALA A 46 -0.18 2.74 15.46
C ALA A 46 0.81 3.90 15.62
N GLN A 47 0.74 4.92 14.77
CA GLN A 47 1.59 6.11 14.85
C GLN A 47 1.28 6.96 16.09
N GLN A 48 0.00 7.14 16.46
CA GLN A 48 -0.37 7.84 17.69
C GLN A 48 0.12 7.10 18.93
N LEU A 49 -0.09 5.78 18.98
CA LEU A 49 0.37 4.94 20.09
C LEU A 49 1.91 4.96 20.23
N SER A 50 2.62 5.06 19.11
CA SER A 50 4.07 5.27 19.08
C SER A 50 4.47 6.59 19.75
N LYS A 51 3.78 7.70 19.43
CA LYS A 51 4.02 9.02 20.05
C LYS A 51 3.78 9.00 21.56
N GLU A 52 2.64 8.47 22.00
CA GLU A 52 2.31 8.33 23.43
C GLU A 52 3.39 7.53 24.16
N THR A 53 3.90 6.47 23.55
CA THR A 53 4.94 5.64 24.17
C THR A 53 6.28 6.33 24.22
N ASN A 54 6.62 7.12 23.21
CA ASN A 54 7.83 7.94 23.26
C ASN A 54 7.78 8.88 24.47
N GLN A 55 6.62 9.47 24.77
CA GLN A 55 6.43 10.29 25.96
C GLN A 55 6.61 9.49 27.26
N LEU A 56 5.96 8.32 27.36
CA LEU A 56 6.13 7.43 28.52
C LEU A 56 7.58 6.96 28.70
N MET A 57 8.30 6.70 27.60
CA MET A 57 9.72 6.32 27.62
C MET A 57 10.60 7.46 28.15
N LYS A 58 10.31 8.70 27.78
CA LYS A 58 11.00 9.89 28.32
C LYS A 58 10.76 10.04 29.82
N GLN A 59 9.53 9.83 30.30
CA GLN A 59 9.22 9.85 31.73
C GLN A 59 9.96 8.71 32.46
N LEU A 60 9.97 7.51 31.87
CA LEU A 60 10.69 6.36 32.39
C LEU A 60 12.21 6.62 32.52
N VAL A 61 12.82 7.35 31.59
CA VAL A 61 14.23 7.78 31.71
C VAL A 61 14.45 8.59 32.99
N GLN A 62 13.62 9.60 33.27
CA GLN A 62 13.74 10.43 34.46
C GLN A 62 13.63 9.62 35.76
N LEU A 63 12.68 8.68 35.81
CA LEU A 63 12.41 7.86 37.01
C LEU A 63 13.45 6.75 37.25
N SER A 64 14.12 6.28 36.20
CA SER A 64 15.02 5.11 36.27
C SER A 64 16.49 5.47 36.48
N ASN A 65 16.89 6.73 36.29
CA ASN A 65 18.31 7.12 36.28
C ASN A 65 19.04 6.83 37.60
N ALA A 66 18.33 6.90 38.73
CA ALA A 66 18.90 6.60 40.05
C ALA A 66 18.91 5.10 40.41
N ASN A 67 18.28 4.23 39.60
CA ASN A 67 18.13 2.81 39.91
C ASN A 67 18.64 1.93 38.77
N ARG A 68 19.79 1.27 38.99
CA ARG A 68 20.44 0.40 38.00
C ARG A 68 19.53 -0.71 37.44
N SER A 69 18.71 -1.32 38.29
CA SER A 69 17.78 -2.39 37.86
C SER A 69 16.70 -1.85 36.92
N LEU A 70 16.10 -0.70 37.27
CA LEU A 70 15.12 -0.03 36.42
C LEU A 70 15.73 0.44 35.10
N ARG A 71 17.00 0.88 35.11
CA ARG A 71 17.72 1.26 33.90
C ARG A 71 17.87 0.10 32.92
N ILE A 72 18.25 -1.10 33.40
CA ILE A 72 18.35 -2.31 32.56
C ILE A 72 16.99 -2.70 31.97
N HIS A 73 15.91 -2.60 32.76
CA HIS A 73 14.56 -2.88 32.27
C HIS A 73 14.11 -1.88 31.21
N ARG A 74 14.40 -0.59 31.41
CA ARG A 74 14.18 0.46 30.41
C ARG A 74 14.92 0.19 29.12
N GLU A 75 16.21 -0.14 29.17
CA GLU A 75 17.01 -0.44 27.97
C GLU A 75 16.43 -1.61 27.17
N ARG A 76 16.02 -2.69 27.85
CA ARG A 76 15.31 -3.80 27.19
C ARG A 76 14.01 -3.33 26.53
N LEU A 77 13.21 -2.53 27.22
CA LEU A 77 11.96 -1.98 26.66
C LEU A 77 12.22 -1.07 25.47
N GLN A 78 13.28 -0.28 25.49
CA GLN A 78 13.67 0.60 24.40
C GLN A 78 14.11 -0.20 23.17
N ASN A 79 14.89 -1.28 23.36
CA ASN A 79 15.29 -2.17 22.28
C ASN A 79 14.07 -2.84 21.62
N GLU A 80 13.13 -3.34 22.43
CA GLU A 80 11.87 -3.91 21.94
C GLU A 80 11.04 -2.86 21.19
N TYR A 81 10.95 -1.65 21.72
CA TYR A 81 10.23 -0.54 21.10
C TYR A 81 10.83 -0.17 19.74
N ILE A 82 12.16 -0.09 19.63
CA ILE A 82 12.85 0.10 18.35
C ILE A 82 12.52 -1.04 17.38
N GLY A 83 12.50 -2.29 17.85
CA GLY A 83 12.11 -3.45 17.05
C GLY A 83 10.69 -3.31 16.48
N VAL A 84 9.73 -2.85 17.27
CA VAL A 84 8.36 -2.58 16.84
C VAL A 84 8.30 -1.43 15.82
N LEU A 85 9.03 -0.33 16.06
CA LEU A 85 9.10 0.78 15.11
C LEU A 85 9.64 0.36 13.76
N ASN A 86 10.71 -0.44 13.75
CA ASN A 86 11.30 -0.96 12.52
C ASN A 86 10.30 -1.82 11.74
N ARG A 87 9.49 -2.63 12.43
CA ARG A 87 8.41 -3.41 11.81
C ARG A 87 7.31 -2.51 11.25
N LEU A 88 6.85 -1.51 12.00
CA LEU A 88 5.84 -0.55 11.54
C LEU A 88 6.29 0.18 10.26
N GLN A 89 7.52 0.70 10.26
CA GLN A 89 8.11 1.34 9.08
C GLN A 89 8.25 0.35 7.92
N GLY A 90 8.61 -0.91 8.20
CA GLY A 90 8.64 -1.99 7.21
C GLY A 90 7.27 -2.23 6.58
N CYS A 91 6.20 -2.32 7.38
CA CYS A 91 4.83 -2.48 6.89
C CYS A 91 4.41 -1.29 6.02
N GLN A 92 4.68 -0.06 6.45
CA GLN A 92 4.38 1.15 5.69
C GLN A 92 5.10 1.17 4.33
N ARG A 93 6.39 0.80 4.29
CA ARG A 93 7.14 0.69 3.02
C ARG A 93 6.55 -0.36 2.10
N ARG A 94 6.24 -1.55 2.62
CA ARG A 94 5.62 -2.62 1.81
C ARG A 94 4.25 -2.19 1.28
N ALA A 95 3.43 -1.55 2.11
CA ALA A 95 2.15 -0.99 1.69
C ALA A 95 2.30 -0.01 0.53
N ALA A 96 3.20 0.96 0.65
CA ALA A 96 3.46 1.94 -0.42
C ALA A 96 4.00 1.28 -1.70
N GLN A 97 4.83 0.24 -1.58
CA GLN A 97 5.32 -0.52 -2.74
C GLN A 97 4.19 -1.30 -3.42
N THR A 98 3.32 -1.95 -2.64
CA THR A 98 2.16 -2.69 -3.14
C THR A 98 1.19 -1.77 -3.90
N GLU A 99 0.84 -0.61 -3.32
CA GLU A 99 -0.01 0.38 -3.99
C GLU A 99 0.63 0.90 -5.28
N LYS A 100 1.92 1.25 -5.23
CA LYS A 100 2.66 1.72 -6.41
C LYS A 100 2.70 0.67 -7.52
N ALA A 101 2.90 -0.60 -7.16
CA ALA A 101 2.90 -1.70 -8.13
C ALA A 101 1.52 -1.91 -8.76
N SER A 102 0.44 -1.81 -7.96
CA SER A 102 -0.94 -1.88 -8.46
C SER A 102 -1.25 -0.73 -9.42
N MET A 103 -0.89 0.51 -9.08
CA MET A 103 -1.09 1.67 -9.96
C MET A 103 -0.35 1.53 -11.29
N ARG A 104 0.89 1.02 -11.27
CA ARG A 104 1.65 0.74 -12.49
C ARG A 104 0.94 -0.29 -13.36
N LYS A 105 0.51 -1.41 -12.78
CA LYS A 105 -0.23 -2.45 -13.52
C LYS A 105 -1.50 -1.91 -14.16
N MET A 106 -2.27 -1.10 -13.44
CA MET A 106 -3.50 -0.48 -13.98
C MET A 106 -3.18 0.48 -15.13
N ARG A 107 -2.10 1.26 -15.00
CA ARG A 107 -1.66 2.18 -16.04
C ARG A 107 -1.19 1.42 -17.29
N ASP A 108 -0.36 0.41 -17.12
CA ASP A 108 0.14 -0.40 -18.23
C ASP A 108 -1.02 -1.11 -18.96
N ALA A 109 -2.02 -1.59 -18.21
CA ALA A 109 -3.23 -2.17 -18.80
C ALA A 109 -4.06 -1.13 -19.59
N ALA A 110 -4.21 0.09 -19.06
CA ALA A 110 -4.92 1.15 -19.76
C ALA A 110 -4.20 1.60 -21.04
N GLU A 111 -2.86 1.69 -21.01
CA GLU A 111 -2.06 2.00 -22.20
C GLU A 111 -2.20 0.90 -23.26
N GLN A 112 -2.22 -0.38 -22.86
CA GLN A 112 -2.46 -1.50 -23.76
C GLN A 112 -3.87 -1.50 -24.37
N ASP A 113 -4.90 -1.22 -23.56
CA ASP A 113 -6.28 -1.13 -24.03
C ASP A 113 -6.46 0.03 -25.04
N GLU A 114 -5.84 1.18 -24.79
CA GLU A 114 -5.85 2.31 -25.72
C GLU A 114 -5.13 1.98 -27.03
N GLU A 115 -3.98 1.30 -26.97
CA GLU A 115 -3.24 0.89 -28.15
C GLU A 115 -4.01 -0.16 -28.97
N ALA A 116 -4.68 -1.10 -28.29
CA ALA A 116 -5.56 -2.08 -28.92
C ALA A 116 -6.76 -1.41 -29.61
N ALA A 117 -7.38 -0.41 -28.96
CA ALA A 117 -8.47 0.37 -29.54
C ALA A 117 -8.04 1.11 -30.81
N LYS A 118 -6.87 1.77 -30.78
CA LYS A 118 -6.30 2.46 -31.96
C LYS A 118 -6.05 1.49 -33.13
N ARG A 119 -5.45 0.33 -32.86
CA ARG A 119 -5.19 -0.69 -33.89
C ARG A 119 -6.49 -1.20 -34.52
N MET A 120 -7.52 -1.45 -33.72
CA MET A 120 -8.83 -1.87 -34.24
C MET A 120 -9.48 -0.79 -35.12
N GLU A 121 -9.36 0.49 -34.73
CA GLU A 121 -9.88 1.61 -35.53
C GLU A 121 -9.14 1.75 -36.87
N GLU A 122 -7.81 1.63 -36.86
CA GLU A 122 -6.98 1.64 -38.08
C GLU A 122 -7.31 0.48 -39.02
N GLU A 123 -7.48 -0.74 -38.49
CA GLU A 123 -7.88 -1.91 -39.28
C GLU A 123 -9.28 -1.77 -39.88
N ALA A 124 -10.24 -1.24 -39.12
CA ALA A 124 -11.60 -0.98 -39.61
C ALA A 124 -11.61 0.10 -40.72
N ALA A 125 -10.82 1.16 -40.56
CA ALA A 125 -10.66 2.20 -41.57
C ALA A 125 -9.99 1.68 -42.85
N ALA A 126 -8.98 0.81 -42.71
CA ALA A 126 -8.31 0.15 -43.84
C ALA A 126 -9.28 -0.77 -44.61
N GLN A 127 -10.03 -1.62 -43.90
CA GLN A 127 -11.06 -2.47 -44.51
C GLN A 127 -12.14 -1.65 -45.22
N GLY A 128 -12.65 -0.59 -44.60
CA GLY A 128 -13.65 0.29 -45.21
C GLY A 128 -13.15 0.94 -46.51
N SER A 129 -11.88 1.35 -46.53
CA SER A 129 -11.23 1.92 -47.72
C SER A 129 -11.06 0.88 -48.84
N GLN A 130 -10.70 -0.36 -48.49
CA GLN A 130 -10.57 -1.45 -49.45
C GLN A 130 -11.91 -1.85 -50.08
N ILE A 131 -12.98 -1.94 -49.27
CA ILE A 131 -14.34 -2.25 -49.76
C ILE A 131 -14.84 -1.17 -50.72
N LYS A 132 -14.60 0.11 -50.42
CA LYS A 132 -14.95 1.21 -51.33
C LYS A 132 -14.22 1.10 -52.67
N ARG A 133 -12.91 0.81 -52.66
CA ARG A 133 -12.13 0.63 -53.90
C ARG A 133 -12.64 -0.55 -54.73
N GLN A 134 -12.93 -1.69 -54.10
CA GLN A 134 -13.48 -2.86 -54.81
C GLN A 134 -14.84 -2.55 -55.45
N ARG A 135 -15.74 -1.87 -54.73
CA ARG A 135 -17.04 -1.47 -55.30
C ARG A 135 -16.86 -0.54 -56.50
N GLN A 136 -15.98 0.45 -56.41
CA GLN A 136 -15.74 1.36 -57.53
C GLN A 136 -15.17 0.65 -58.76
N GLN A 137 -14.23 -0.28 -58.57
CA GLN A 137 -13.71 -1.10 -59.66
C GLN A 137 -14.81 -1.94 -60.32
N GLN A 138 -15.72 -2.53 -59.52
CA GLN A 138 -16.82 -3.33 -60.05
C GLN A 138 -17.81 -2.48 -60.87
N ILE A 139 -18.11 -1.26 -60.41
CA ILE A 139 -18.96 -0.30 -61.14
C ILE A 139 -18.31 0.05 -62.49
N ASN A 140 -17.05 0.46 -62.47
CA ASN A 140 -16.32 0.83 -63.70
C ASN A 140 -16.25 -0.34 -64.70
N ILE A 141 -16.08 -1.59 -64.24
CA ILE A 141 -16.06 -2.77 -65.13
C ILE A 141 -17.42 -3.02 -65.76
N ASN A 142 -18.51 -2.85 -65.00
CA ASN A 142 -19.87 -3.06 -65.52
C ASN A 142 -20.23 -2.00 -66.57
N GLU A 143 -19.83 -0.74 -66.36
CA GLU A 143 -20.06 0.35 -67.31
C GLU A 143 -19.33 0.16 -68.66
N ILE A 144 -18.19 -0.53 -68.68
CA ILE A 144 -17.43 -0.81 -69.92
C ILE A 144 -18.04 -1.99 -70.72
N ARG A 145 -18.88 -2.80 -70.07
CA ARG A 145 -19.49 -4.01 -70.66
C ARG A 145 -20.86 -3.77 -71.30
N GLU A 146 -21.53 -2.66 -71.01
CA GLU A 146 -22.73 -2.18 -71.72
C GLU A 146 -22.36 -1.35 -72.94
#